data_AF-A0A7J4TIC7-F1
#
_entry.id   AF-A0A7J4TIC7-F1
#
_cell.length_a   1.000
_cell.length_b   1.000
_cell.length_c   1.000
_cell.angle_alpha   90.00
_cell.angle_beta   90.00
_cell.angle_gamma   90.00
#
_symmetry.space_group_name_H-M   'P 1'
#
loop_
_entity.id
_entity.type
_entity.pdbx_description
1 polymer ?
#
loop_
_entity_poly.entity_id
_entity_poly.type
_entity_poly.pdbx_seq_one_letter_code
_entity_poly.pdbx_strand_id
1 'polypeptide(L)'
;MNGIYAAEDGQNLTSNNNITHTTTNNITTTQSSSSENNAKYYEYQTDVHAAGEGTPSFTNQQITQAAIDVKKFLEGNKYLPEYITINGIVVNQATFLQLLTQTTIKINNSDNTTTPLITVNQPPAGTETTTPRTLTQTEYLTMAQNIANYIIDNGRAPSTVGTVFGNIKFQSLLYLYSRALNMHETYGALPT
;
A
#
# COMPACT_ATOMS: atom_id res chain seq x y z
N MET A 1 13.42 21.09 -54.00
CA MET A 1 12.11 21.31 -53.36
C MET A 1 12.44 22.07 -52.09
N ASN A 2 12.34 23.41 -52.04
CA ASN A 2 11.10 24.21 -52.11
C ASN A 2 10.18 23.74 -50.98
N GLY A 3 9.88 24.52 -49.93
CA GLY A 3 9.20 25.83 -50.00
C GLY A 3 7.73 25.58 -50.35
N ILE A 4 6.69 26.18 -49.76
CA ILE A 4 6.49 27.44 -48.99
C ILE A 4 5.22 27.21 -48.10
N TYR A 5 4.82 28.00 -47.10
CA TYR A 5 4.94 29.43 -46.78
C TYR A 5 5.12 29.67 -45.26
N ALA A 6 5.23 30.95 -44.85
CA ALA A 6 4.96 31.45 -43.50
C ALA A 6 3.90 32.59 -43.57
N ALA A 7 3.29 32.95 -42.44
CA ALA A 7 2.54 34.20 -42.27
C ALA A 7 2.56 34.66 -40.80
N GLU A 8 3.40 35.65 -40.51
CA GLU A 8 3.22 36.63 -39.41
C GLU A 8 2.34 37.78 -39.98
N ASP A 9 1.72 38.71 -39.25
CA ASP A 9 1.83 39.19 -37.86
C ASP A 9 0.45 39.78 -37.44
N GLY A 10 0.17 40.05 -36.15
CA GLY A 10 -1.16 40.56 -35.74
C GLY A 10 -1.50 40.84 -34.26
N GLN A 11 -0.52 41.03 -33.38
CA GLN A 11 -0.62 41.74 -32.07
C GLN A 11 -1.83 41.53 -31.10
N ASN A 12 -1.53 40.82 -30.00
CA ASN A 12 -1.77 41.18 -28.58
C ASN A 12 -3.17 41.54 -28.04
N LEU A 13 -3.66 40.74 -27.08
CA LEU A 13 -4.15 41.24 -25.77
C LEU A 13 -3.94 40.17 -24.66
N THR A 14 -3.39 40.60 -23.53
CA THR A 14 -2.99 39.86 -22.30
C THR A 14 -4.08 38.94 -21.70
N SER A 15 -3.77 37.85 -20.97
CA SER A 15 -3.03 37.91 -19.68
C SER A 15 -2.60 36.53 -19.11
N ASN A 16 -1.44 36.53 -18.42
CA ASN A 16 -1.15 35.96 -17.07
C ASN A 16 -1.53 34.49 -16.74
N ASN A 17 -0.68 33.66 -16.09
CA ASN A 17 0.61 33.89 -15.42
C ASN A 17 1.52 32.64 -15.53
N ASN A 18 2.83 32.86 -15.72
CA ASN A 18 3.86 31.89 -15.32
C ASN A 18 4.02 31.90 -13.78
N ILE A 19 4.60 30.84 -13.21
CA ILE A 19 5.95 30.88 -12.61
C ILE A 19 6.40 29.48 -12.13
N THR A 20 7.69 29.22 -12.31
CA THR A 20 8.42 27.97 -12.10
C THR A 20 8.74 27.69 -10.63
N HIS A 21 8.97 26.41 -10.29
CA HIS A 21 9.56 25.97 -9.02
C HIS A 21 10.84 26.73 -8.62
N THR A 22 10.96 27.04 -7.32
CA THR A 22 12.27 27.17 -6.66
C THR A 22 12.19 26.63 -5.23
N THR A 23 13.15 25.78 -4.85
CA THR A 23 13.28 25.22 -3.50
C THR A 23 13.82 26.26 -2.52
N THR A 24 13.38 26.25 -1.26
CA THR A 24 14.13 26.89 -0.15
C THR A 24 13.94 26.08 1.13
N ASN A 25 15.05 25.60 1.67
CA ASN A 25 15.12 24.99 3.00
C ASN A 25 15.03 26.09 4.06
N ASN A 26 14.34 25.84 5.19
CA ASN A 26 14.64 26.48 6.47
C ASN A 26 14.18 25.58 7.63
N ILE A 27 15.15 25.16 8.44
CA ILE A 27 14.92 24.44 9.71
C ILE A 27 15.00 25.47 10.84
N THR A 28 14.00 25.51 11.72
CA THR A 28 14.14 26.12 13.04
C THR A 28 13.42 25.27 14.09
N THR A 29 14.16 24.90 15.14
CA THR A 29 13.71 24.02 16.23
C THR A 29 13.13 24.82 17.38
N THR A 30 12.00 24.38 17.95
CA THR A 30 11.63 24.70 19.35
C THR A 30 11.12 23.43 20.03
N GLN A 31 11.86 22.96 21.04
CA GLN A 31 11.41 21.90 21.94
C GLN A 31 10.40 22.45 22.95
N SER A 32 9.37 21.66 23.25
CA SER A 32 8.72 21.61 24.57
C SER A 32 8.24 20.18 24.80
N SER A 33 8.64 19.59 25.91
CA SER A 33 8.40 18.18 26.22
C SER A 33 7.14 18.00 27.07
N SER A 34 6.27 17.08 26.66
CA SER A 34 5.31 16.43 27.56
C SER A 34 5.15 14.96 27.15
N SER A 35 5.35 14.06 28.12
CA SER A 35 5.54 12.64 27.88
C SER A 35 4.21 11.88 27.74
N GLU A 36 3.77 11.62 26.52
CA GLU A 36 2.72 10.64 26.22
C GLU A 36 3.18 9.69 25.11
N ASN A 37 2.68 8.45 25.17
CA ASN A 37 3.21 7.25 24.49
C ASN A 37 3.60 7.49 23.02
N ASN A 38 4.89 7.28 22.71
CA ASN A 38 5.44 7.44 21.36
C ASN A 38 4.94 6.32 20.41
N ALA A 39 3.71 6.48 19.90
CA ALA A 39 3.29 5.81 18.69
C ALA A 39 4.18 6.28 17.54
N LYS A 40 4.99 5.38 16.97
CA LYS A 40 5.88 5.71 15.85
C LYS A 40 5.05 6.30 14.72
N TYR A 41 5.37 7.54 14.36
CA TYR A 41 4.74 8.26 13.26
C TYR A 41 5.13 7.60 11.93
N TYR A 42 4.15 7.08 11.19
CA TYR A 42 4.34 6.77 9.77
C TYR A 42 4.20 8.06 8.97
N GLU A 43 5.09 8.25 8.02
CA GLU A 43 4.97 9.32 7.05
C GLU A 43 3.81 8.97 6.11
N TYR A 44 2.67 9.64 6.30
CA TYR A 44 1.53 9.54 5.39
C TYR A 44 1.94 10.03 4.00
N GLN A 45 1.46 9.39 2.94
CA GLN A 45 1.63 9.93 1.59
C GLN A 45 0.94 11.30 1.50
N THR A 46 1.74 12.34 1.31
CA THR A 46 1.27 13.72 1.07
C THR A 46 1.45 14.07 -0.40
N ASP A 47 0.73 13.35 -1.27
CA ASP A 47 0.55 13.74 -2.68
C ASP A 47 -0.37 14.97 -2.76
N VAL A 48 0.16 16.13 -2.31
CA VAL A 48 -0.42 17.49 -2.38
C VAL A 48 -1.96 17.54 -2.35
N HIS A 49 -2.52 16.96 -1.30
CA HIS A 49 -3.89 17.24 -0.89
C HIS A 49 -4.06 18.75 -0.67
N ALA A 50 -5.14 19.31 -1.20
CA ALA A 50 -5.49 20.70 -0.91
C ALA A 50 -5.60 20.88 0.61
N ALA A 51 -5.17 22.03 1.14
CA ALA A 51 -5.10 22.27 2.58
C ALA A 51 -6.48 22.08 3.25
N GLY A 52 -6.70 20.90 3.83
CA GLY A 52 -7.98 20.49 4.40
C GLY A 52 -8.45 19.07 4.06
N GLU A 53 -7.92 18.40 3.02
CA GLU A 53 -8.27 16.98 2.78
C GLU A 53 -7.52 16.07 3.76
N GLY A 54 -8.24 15.12 4.36
CA GLY A 54 -7.64 14.13 5.26
C GLY A 54 -6.90 13.02 4.51
N THR A 55 -6.02 12.30 5.21
CA THR A 55 -5.30 11.13 4.67
C THR A 55 -6.26 10.18 3.95
N PRO A 56 -5.94 9.75 2.71
CA PRO A 56 -6.73 8.76 2.00
C PRO A 56 -6.97 7.50 2.83
N SER A 57 -8.16 6.90 2.73
CA SER A 57 -8.48 5.65 3.41
C SER A 57 -9.39 4.78 2.55
N PHE A 58 -9.27 3.47 2.71
CA PHE A 58 -9.96 2.49 1.89
C PHE A 58 -10.92 1.65 2.73
N THR A 59 -12.07 1.28 2.16
CA THR A 59 -12.96 0.27 2.76
C THR A 59 -12.34 -1.13 2.62
N ASN A 60 -12.76 -2.07 3.47
CA ASN A 60 -12.40 -3.48 3.31
C ASN A 60 -12.74 -4.00 1.91
N GLN A 61 -13.88 -3.59 1.33
CA GLN A 61 -14.31 -3.99 -0.02
C GLN A 61 -13.35 -3.48 -1.11
N GLN A 62 -12.89 -2.23 -1.03
CA GLN A 62 -11.92 -1.69 -2.01
C GLN A 62 -10.59 -2.44 -1.97
N ILE A 63 -10.11 -2.80 -0.77
CA ILE A 63 -8.89 -3.59 -0.59
C ILE A 63 -9.10 -5.03 -1.09
N THR A 64 -10.23 -5.67 -0.78
CA THR A 64 -10.59 -7.01 -1.27
C THR A 64 -10.71 -7.05 -2.79
N GLN A 65 -11.28 -6.02 -3.44
CA GLN A 65 -11.35 -5.97 -4.90
C GLN A 65 -9.95 -5.90 -5.53
N ALA A 66 -9.07 -5.03 -5.02
CA ALA A 66 -7.68 -4.98 -5.46
C ALA A 66 -6.93 -6.31 -5.22
N ALA A 67 -7.23 -7.01 -4.11
CA ALA A 67 -6.69 -8.33 -3.80
C ALA A 67 -7.09 -9.40 -4.84
N ILE A 68 -8.36 -9.39 -5.25
CA ILE A 68 -8.89 -10.28 -6.29
C ILE A 68 -8.19 -10.00 -7.63
N ASP A 69 -7.96 -8.75 -7.97
CA ASP A 69 -7.35 -8.39 -9.26
C ASP A 69 -5.83 -8.62 -9.29
N VAL A 70 -5.11 -8.40 -8.17
CA VAL A 70 -3.70 -8.80 -8.01
C VAL A 70 -3.53 -10.33 -8.06
N LYS A 71 -4.46 -11.09 -7.46
CA LYS A 71 -4.50 -12.55 -7.59
C LYS A 71 -4.62 -12.98 -9.05
N LYS A 72 -5.63 -12.47 -9.77
CA LYS A 72 -5.83 -12.77 -11.21
C LYS A 72 -4.61 -12.38 -12.04
N PHE A 73 -4.03 -11.21 -11.77
CA PHE A 73 -2.84 -10.73 -12.46
C PHE A 73 -1.66 -11.70 -12.28
N LEU A 74 -1.37 -12.12 -11.05
CA LEU A 74 -0.29 -13.08 -10.77
C LEU A 74 -0.58 -14.46 -11.39
N GLU A 75 -1.82 -14.93 -11.31
CA GLU A 75 -2.23 -16.21 -11.90
C GLU A 75 -2.11 -16.22 -13.43
N GLY A 76 -2.39 -15.10 -14.11
CA GLY A 76 -2.20 -14.96 -15.55
C GLY A 76 -0.73 -14.73 -15.96
N ASN A 77 -0.07 -13.75 -15.34
CA ASN A 77 1.23 -13.23 -15.79
C ASN A 77 2.45 -13.90 -15.13
N LYS A 78 2.26 -14.64 -14.03
CA LYS A 78 3.31 -15.32 -13.23
C LYS A 78 4.32 -14.40 -12.53
N TYR A 79 4.07 -13.08 -12.50
CA TYR A 79 4.76 -12.11 -11.67
C TYR A 79 3.76 -11.19 -10.96
N LEU A 80 4.18 -10.55 -9.85
CA LEU A 80 3.37 -9.58 -9.12
C LEU A 80 3.44 -8.20 -9.78
N PRO A 81 2.35 -7.42 -9.81
CA PRO A 81 2.40 -6.05 -10.29
C PRO A 81 3.26 -5.20 -9.35
N GLU A 82 4.11 -4.33 -9.90
CA GLU A 82 5.01 -3.46 -9.12
C GLU A 82 4.24 -2.43 -8.28
N TYR A 83 3.15 -1.93 -8.87
CA TYR A 83 2.21 -0.99 -8.26
C TYR A 83 0.78 -1.52 -8.36
N ILE A 84 -0.03 -1.23 -7.35
CA ILE A 84 -1.42 -1.68 -7.23
C ILE A 84 -2.32 -0.46 -7.15
N THR A 85 -3.36 -0.38 -7.98
CA THR A 85 -4.35 0.70 -7.90
C THR A 85 -5.53 0.29 -7.02
N ILE A 86 -5.83 1.08 -6.00
CA ILE A 86 -6.97 0.88 -5.08
C ILE A 86 -7.81 2.16 -5.13
N ASN A 87 -9.05 2.06 -5.64
CA ASN A 87 -9.97 3.19 -5.76
C ASN A 87 -9.34 4.44 -6.43
N GLY A 88 -8.54 4.23 -7.48
CA GLY A 88 -7.82 5.30 -8.21
C GLY A 88 -6.46 5.71 -7.63
N ILE A 89 -6.12 5.29 -6.40
CA ILE A 89 -4.84 5.61 -5.75
C ILE A 89 -3.83 4.50 -6.00
N VAL A 90 -2.60 4.86 -6.38
CA VAL A 90 -1.52 3.91 -6.69
C VAL A 90 -0.67 3.66 -5.45
N VAL A 91 -0.53 2.39 -5.04
CA VAL A 91 0.27 1.99 -3.88
C VAL A 91 1.36 1.00 -4.26
N ASN A 92 2.46 0.98 -3.49
CA ASN A 92 3.54 0.01 -3.66
C ASN A 92 3.17 -1.35 -3.02
N GLN A 93 3.86 -2.43 -3.43
CA GLN A 93 3.63 -3.78 -2.89
C GLN A 93 3.68 -3.88 -1.35
N ALA A 94 4.59 -3.18 -0.67
CA ALA A 94 4.73 -3.28 0.80
C ALA A 94 3.57 -2.62 1.55
N THR A 95 3.07 -1.50 1.00
CA THR A 95 1.87 -0.80 1.47
C THR A 95 0.64 -1.67 1.22
N PHE A 96 0.58 -2.33 0.05
CA PHE A 96 -0.50 -3.27 -0.24
C PHE A 96 -0.53 -4.47 0.71
N LEU A 97 0.63 -5.04 1.07
CA LEU A 97 0.70 -6.11 2.07
C LEU A 97 0.13 -5.67 3.44
N GLN A 98 0.43 -4.44 3.87
CA GLN A 98 -0.15 -3.89 5.10
C GLN A 98 -1.68 -3.83 5.02
N LEU A 99 -2.23 -3.27 3.94
CA LEU A 99 -3.68 -3.17 3.72
C LEU A 99 -4.35 -4.55 3.72
N LEU A 100 -3.77 -5.53 3.01
CA LEU A 100 -4.24 -6.91 2.99
C LEU A 100 -4.31 -7.54 4.40
N THR A 101 -3.26 -7.37 5.20
CA THR A 101 -3.22 -7.91 6.58
C THR A 101 -4.21 -7.23 7.52
N GLN A 102 -4.34 -5.90 7.44
CA GLN A 102 -5.33 -5.15 8.22
C GLN A 102 -6.76 -5.55 7.85
N THR A 103 -7.09 -5.63 6.55
CA THR A 103 -8.42 -6.09 6.12
C THR A 103 -8.72 -7.53 6.54
N THR A 104 -7.72 -8.42 6.56
CA THR A 104 -7.88 -9.80 7.07
C THR A 104 -8.26 -9.82 8.55
N ILE A 105 -7.58 -9.02 9.39
CA ILE A 105 -7.88 -8.89 10.83
C ILE A 105 -9.26 -8.25 11.04
N LYS A 106 -9.57 -7.19 10.29
CA LYS A 106 -10.83 -6.44 10.40
C LYS A 106 -12.05 -7.27 10.00
N ILE A 107 -11.94 -8.08 8.94
CA ILE A 107 -12.97 -9.05 8.54
C ILE A 107 -13.27 -10.03 9.69
N ASN A 108 -12.24 -10.62 10.31
CA ASN A 108 -12.42 -11.52 11.46
C ASN A 108 -13.14 -10.82 12.64
N ASN A 109 -12.86 -9.54 12.84
CA ASN A 109 -13.41 -8.76 13.94
C ASN A 109 -14.75 -8.07 13.60
N SER A 110 -15.32 -8.31 12.40
CA SER A 110 -16.50 -7.60 11.86
C SER A 110 -16.36 -6.07 11.81
N ASP A 111 -15.13 -5.56 11.73
CA ASP A 111 -14.81 -4.14 11.69
C ASP A 111 -14.89 -3.58 10.26
N ASN A 112 -15.90 -2.75 10.02
CA ASN A 112 -16.19 -2.13 8.72
C ASN A 112 -15.66 -0.68 8.59
N THR A 113 -14.83 -0.19 9.52
CA THR A 113 -14.15 1.11 9.37
C THR A 113 -13.28 1.15 8.12
N THR A 114 -12.89 2.34 7.65
CA THR A 114 -11.84 2.44 6.63
C THR A 114 -10.45 2.19 7.23
N THR A 115 -9.49 1.82 6.38
CA THR A 115 -8.07 1.68 6.75
C THR A 115 -7.31 2.83 6.09
N PRO A 116 -6.63 3.71 6.86
CA PRO A 116 -5.87 4.83 6.29
C PRO A 116 -4.65 4.32 5.52
N LEU A 117 -4.32 5.02 4.44
CA LEU A 117 -3.09 4.84 3.68
C LEU A 117 -1.90 5.31 4.50
N ILE A 118 -0.89 4.46 4.63
CA ILE A 118 0.42 4.80 5.22
C ILE A 118 1.53 4.44 4.23
N THR A 119 2.65 5.14 4.26
CA THR A 119 3.81 4.76 3.46
C THR A 119 4.54 3.60 4.11
N VAL A 120 4.67 2.48 3.41
CA VAL A 120 5.47 1.32 3.86
C VAL A 120 6.64 1.11 2.90
N ASN A 121 7.85 1.00 3.47
CA ASN A 121 9.06 0.71 2.70
C ASN A 121 9.12 -0.75 2.26
N GLN A 122 9.71 -0.99 1.09
CA GLN A 122 9.97 -2.33 0.56
C GLN A 122 10.94 -3.11 1.47
N PRO A 123 10.77 -4.45 1.58
CA PRO A 123 11.72 -5.29 2.28
C PRO A 123 13.03 -5.44 1.48
N PRO A 124 14.18 -5.70 2.15
CA PRO A 124 15.32 -6.30 1.46
C PRO A 124 14.96 -7.73 0.99
N ALA A 125 15.78 -8.31 0.11
CA ALA A 125 15.57 -9.67 -0.40
C ALA A 125 15.41 -10.70 0.74
N GLY A 126 14.42 -11.59 0.59
CA GLY A 126 14.10 -12.65 1.55
C GLY A 126 14.19 -14.05 0.93
N THR A 127 14.45 -15.06 1.76
CA THR A 127 14.52 -16.46 1.35
C THR A 127 13.22 -17.20 1.69
N GLU A 128 12.86 -18.20 0.88
CA GLU A 128 11.70 -19.04 1.14
C GLU A 128 12.16 -20.47 1.41
N THR A 129 11.65 -21.04 2.51
CA THR A 129 11.96 -22.42 2.95
C THR A 129 10.70 -23.20 3.31
N THR A 130 9.52 -22.62 3.09
CA THR A 130 8.24 -23.25 3.44
C THR A 130 7.90 -24.43 2.54
N THR A 131 7.36 -25.49 3.14
CA THR A 131 6.67 -26.55 2.39
C THR A 131 5.22 -26.13 2.13
N PRO A 132 4.66 -26.29 0.91
CA PRO A 132 3.26 -26.01 0.65
C PRO A 132 2.32 -26.90 1.48
N ARG A 133 1.38 -26.28 2.20
CA ARG A 133 0.26 -26.96 2.87
C ARG A 133 -0.93 -26.02 3.02
N THR A 134 -2.05 -26.55 3.48
CA THR A 134 -3.16 -25.75 4.01
C THR A 134 -2.75 -25.11 5.35
N LEU A 135 -3.01 -23.81 5.48
CA LEU A 135 -2.88 -23.05 6.73
C LEU A 135 -4.28 -22.90 7.34
N THR A 136 -4.38 -23.08 8.65
CA THR A 136 -5.63 -22.84 9.39
C THR A 136 -5.93 -21.34 9.50
N GLN A 137 -7.19 -20.98 9.71
CA GLN A 137 -7.63 -19.60 9.89
C GLN A 137 -6.83 -18.87 10.99
N THR A 138 -6.59 -19.53 12.13
CA THR A 138 -5.78 -18.99 13.23
C THR A 138 -4.37 -18.65 12.79
N GLU A 139 -3.73 -19.47 11.96
CA GLU A 139 -2.38 -19.21 11.45
C GLU A 139 -2.34 -18.01 10.49
N TYR A 140 -3.35 -17.84 9.62
CA TYR A 140 -3.49 -16.63 8.80
C TYR A 140 -3.58 -15.36 9.65
N LEU A 141 -4.40 -15.39 10.71
CA LEU A 141 -4.65 -14.26 11.60
C LEU A 141 -3.42 -13.94 12.46
N THR A 142 -2.76 -14.94 13.05
CA THR A 142 -1.52 -14.75 13.81
C THR A 142 -0.41 -14.15 12.92
N MET A 143 -0.25 -14.65 11.68
CA MET A 143 0.69 -14.05 10.75
C MET A 143 0.29 -12.63 10.33
N ALA A 144 -1.00 -12.35 10.15
CA ALA A 144 -1.47 -11.01 9.77
C ALA A 144 -1.14 -10.00 10.87
N GLN A 145 -1.38 -10.36 12.13
CA GLN A 145 -1.03 -9.52 13.28
C GLN A 145 0.49 -9.34 13.39
N ASN A 146 1.29 -10.39 13.19
CA ASN A 146 2.75 -10.29 13.23
C ASN A 146 3.30 -9.39 12.12
N ILE A 147 2.74 -9.45 10.90
CA ILE A 147 3.12 -8.57 9.78
C ILE A 147 2.70 -7.13 10.06
N ALA A 148 1.47 -6.90 10.51
CA ALA A 148 0.97 -5.57 10.85
C ALA A 148 1.84 -4.92 11.95
N ASN A 149 2.13 -5.65 13.02
CA ASN A 149 3.02 -5.21 14.10
C ASN A 149 4.45 -4.95 13.58
N TYR A 150 5.01 -5.83 12.74
CA TYR A 150 6.34 -5.60 12.17
C TYR A 150 6.39 -4.33 11.31
N ILE A 151 5.37 -4.10 10.47
CA ILE A 151 5.27 -2.91 9.62
C ILE A 151 5.16 -1.64 10.46
N ILE A 152 4.39 -1.69 11.55
CA ILE A 152 4.32 -0.65 12.57
C ILE A 152 5.72 -0.43 13.17
N ASP A 153 6.34 -1.44 13.77
CA ASP A 153 7.60 -1.26 14.48
C ASP A 153 8.78 -0.82 13.58
N ASN A 154 8.74 -1.11 12.27
CA ASN A 154 9.87 -0.93 11.36
C ASN A 154 9.63 0.03 10.17
N GLY A 155 8.40 0.51 9.95
CA GLY A 155 8.05 1.32 8.76
C GLY A 155 8.28 0.62 7.42
N ARG A 156 8.31 -0.72 7.42
CA ARG A 156 8.78 -1.58 6.33
C ARG A 156 8.13 -2.95 6.41
N ALA A 157 7.78 -3.54 5.25
CA ALA A 157 7.31 -4.93 5.20
C ALA A 157 8.41 -5.93 5.58
N PRO A 158 8.08 -7.09 6.19
CA PRO A 158 9.07 -8.13 6.47
C PRO A 158 9.51 -8.83 5.16
N SER A 159 10.80 -9.11 5.02
CA SER A 159 11.34 -9.92 3.91
C SER A 159 10.78 -11.34 3.91
N THR A 160 10.57 -11.88 5.12
CA THR A 160 10.08 -13.24 5.37
C THR A 160 9.30 -13.27 6.67
N VAL A 161 8.25 -14.09 6.74
CA VAL A 161 7.60 -14.47 8.00
C VAL A 161 7.93 -15.92 8.29
N GLY A 162 8.50 -16.17 9.48
CA GLY A 162 8.76 -17.51 9.97
C GLY A 162 7.47 -18.18 10.44
N THR A 163 7.26 -19.43 10.01
CA THR A 163 6.21 -20.31 10.51
C THR A 163 6.82 -21.61 11.01
N VAL A 164 6.07 -22.43 11.75
CA VAL A 164 6.57 -23.75 12.20
C VAL A 164 6.79 -24.75 11.05
N PHE A 165 6.50 -24.36 9.80
CA PHE A 165 6.71 -25.16 8.57
C PHE A 165 7.68 -24.50 7.58
N GLY A 166 8.41 -23.47 8.02
CA GLY A 166 9.42 -22.75 7.23
C GLY A 166 9.09 -21.27 7.02
N ASN A 167 9.97 -20.59 6.28
CA ASN A 167 9.87 -19.15 6.00
C ASN A 167 9.05 -18.91 4.74
N ILE A 168 8.04 -18.04 4.83
CA ILE A 168 7.25 -17.55 3.71
C ILE A 168 7.81 -16.17 3.32
N LYS A 169 8.28 -16.00 2.07
CA LYS A 169 8.85 -14.72 1.61
C LYS A 169 7.77 -13.69 1.28
N PHE A 170 8.15 -12.42 1.26
CA PHE A 170 7.29 -11.26 0.96
C PHE A 170 6.32 -11.45 -0.22
N GLN A 171 6.82 -11.89 -1.38
CA GLN A 171 5.98 -12.09 -2.57
C GLN A 171 4.93 -13.20 -2.37
N SER A 172 5.28 -14.24 -1.62
CA SER A 172 4.37 -15.32 -1.26
C SER A 172 3.30 -14.85 -0.26
N LEU A 173 3.64 -13.94 0.66
CA LEU A 173 2.67 -13.31 1.57
C LEU A 173 1.63 -12.47 0.82
N LEU A 174 2.06 -11.69 -0.18
CA LEU A 174 1.15 -10.92 -1.04
C LEU A 174 0.12 -11.82 -1.72
N TYR A 175 0.55 -12.91 -2.34
CA TYR A 175 -0.36 -13.88 -2.95
C TYR A 175 -1.24 -14.59 -1.92
N LEU A 176 -0.67 -14.97 -0.77
CA LEU A 176 -1.35 -15.68 0.31
C LEU A 176 -2.55 -14.89 0.84
N TYR A 177 -2.36 -13.61 1.19
CA TYR A 177 -3.46 -12.77 1.64
C TYR A 177 -4.40 -12.35 0.50
N SER A 178 -3.89 -12.17 -0.73
CA SER A 178 -4.76 -11.91 -1.89
C SER A 178 -5.74 -13.06 -2.14
N ARG A 179 -5.26 -14.31 -2.00
CA ARG A 179 -6.10 -15.51 -2.05
C ARG A 179 -7.05 -15.61 -0.85
N ALA A 180 -6.61 -15.24 0.35
CA ALA A 180 -7.46 -15.27 1.54
C ALA A 180 -8.67 -14.32 1.43
N LEU A 181 -8.47 -13.09 0.97
CA LEU A 181 -9.56 -12.14 0.74
C LEU A 181 -10.48 -12.57 -0.41
N ASN A 182 -9.93 -13.13 -1.49
CA ASN A 182 -10.74 -13.71 -2.57
C ASN A 182 -11.60 -14.91 -2.10
N MET A 183 -11.07 -15.77 -1.23
CA MET A 183 -11.87 -16.86 -0.64
C MET A 183 -12.98 -16.32 0.26
N HIS A 184 -12.71 -15.29 1.07
CA HIS A 184 -13.74 -14.64 1.87
C HIS A 184 -14.85 -14.03 1.00
N GLU A 185 -14.52 -13.31 -0.07
CA GLU A 185 -15.50 -12.75 -1.00
C GLU A 185 -16.35 -13.84 -1.68
N THR A 186 -15.73 -14.97 -2.05
CA THR A 186 -16.41 -16.03 -2.82
C THR A 186 -17.26 -16.96 -1.95
N TYR A 187 -16.86 -17.20 -0.70
CA TYR A 187 -17.44 -18.24 0.16
C TYR A 187 -17.89 -17.75 1.55
N GLY A 188 -17.71 -16.47 1.88
CA GLY A 188 -18.02 -15.91 3.20
C GLY A 188 -17.08 -16.35 4.33
N ALA A 189 -15.94 -16.97 4.01
CA ALA A 189 -15.00 -17.52 4.99
C ALA A 189 -13.53 -17.29 4.59
N LEU A 190 -12.71 -16.95 5.59
CA LEU A 190 -11.25 -16.99 5.44
C LEU A 190 -10.78 -18.46 5.26
N PRO A 191 -9.60 -18.71 4.68
CA PRO A 191 -9.15 -20.07 4.42
C PRO A 191 -8.90 -20.87 5.71
N THR A 192 -9.11 -22.19 5.61
CA THR A 192 -9.01 -23.20 6.68
C THR A 192 -8.20 -24.39 6.23
#